data_AF-A0A523Z1V0-F1
#
_entry.id   AF-A0A523Z1V0-F1
#
_cell.length_a   1.000
_cell.length_b   1.000
_cell.length_c   1.000
_cell.angle_alpha   90.00
_cell.angle_beta   90.00
_cell.angle_gamma   90.00
#
_symmetry.space_group_name_H-M   'P 1'
#
loop_
_entity.id
_entity.type
_entity.pdbx_description
1 polymer ?
#
loop_
_entity_poly.entity_id
_entity_poly.type
_entity_poly.pdbx_seq_one_letter_code
_entity_poly.pdbx_strand_id
1 'polypeptide(L)'
;MIAGIDPSYAKPIAIALWKDKLIATFKFDAELNHSVVDALVKIFKSVEKVYIEDQYFSQNADTLKKLSRCTGELIGICKMVHTEYELVAPATWQSRAGLYGKRPKDLTDYKWKKLKNSMLIKAAAKVSNSDPVDEDEASAIMIAYVMSVKKCK
;
A
#
# COMPACT_ATOMS: atom_id res chain seq x y z
N MET A 1 15.84 -5.15 0.10
CA MET A 1 14.60 -5.10 -0.73
C MET A 1 13.44 -4.94 0.21
N ILE A 2 12.43 -4.14 -0.13
CA ILE A 2 11.26 -3.87 0.72
C ILE A 2 9.96 -4.21 0.00
N ALA A 3 8.87 -4.36 0.75
CA ALA A 3 7.52 -4.47 0.23
C ALA A 3 6.65 -3.30 0.71
N GLY A 4 5.84 -2.72 -0.18
CA GLY A 4 4.77 -1.77 0.16
C GLY A 4 3.41 -2.41 -0.07
N ILE A 5 2.47 -2.23 0.87
CA ILE A 5 1.15 -2.84 0.86
C ILE A 5 0.08 -1.81 1.24
N ASP A 6 -0.99 -1.76 0.45
CA ASP A 6 -2.24 -1.07 0.76
C ASP A 6 -3.32 -2.14 1.10
N PRO A 7 -3.62 -2.38 2.39
CA PRO A 7 -4.54 -3.44 2.79
C PRO A 7 -5.98 -3.17 2.34
N SER A 8 -6.63 -4.21 1.81
CA SER A 8 -8.04 -4.17 1.45
C SER A 8 -8.74 -5.43 1.91
N TYR A 9 -10.01 -5.32 2.27
CA TYR A 9 -10.87 -6.46 2.61
C TYR A 9 -11.97 -6.71 1.57
N ALA A 10 -12.18 -5.77 0.64
CA ALA A 10 -13.26 -5.81 -0.35
C ALA A 10 -12.75 -5.93 -1.79
N LYS A 11 -11.45 -5.67 -1.99
CA LYS A 11 -10.76 -5.77 -3.26
C LYS A 11 -9.47 -6.57 -3.08
N PRO A 12 -8.83 -7.02 -4.16
CA PRO A 12 -7.50 -7.61 -4.07
C PRO A 12 -6.51 -6.69 -3.35
N ILE A 13 -5.63 -7.29 -2.53
CA ILE A 13 -4.51 -6.63 -1.85
C ILE A 13 -3.38 -6.50 -2.85
N ALA A 14 -2.93 -5.27 -3.10
CA ALA A 14 -1.78 -5.01 -3.94
C ALA A 14 -0.49 -4.95 -3.12
N ILE A 15 0.57 -5.54 -3.65
CA ILE A 15 1.91 -5.55 -3.07
C ILE A 15 2.91 -5.11 -4.13
N ALA A 16 3.80 -4.18 -3.78
CA ALA A 16 4.91 -3.77 -4.63
C ALA A 16 6.25 -4.10 -3.98
N LEU A 17 7.13 -4.79 -4.70
CA LEU A 17 8.49 -5.08 -4.28
C LEU A 17 9.46 -4.06 -4.85
N TRP A 18 10.30 -3.50 -3.98
CA TRP A 18 11.20 -2.41 -4.34
C TRP A 18 12.64 -2.66 -3.88
N LYS A 19 13.59 -2.51 -4.81
CA LYS A 19 15.03 -2.50 -4.54
C LYS A 19 15.68 -1.57 -5.55
N ASP A 20 15.92 -0.33 -5.14
CA ASP A 20 16.38 0.81 -5.95
C ASP A 20 15.43 1.23 -7.10
N LYS A 21 14.70 0.27 -7.67
CA LYS A 21 13.63 0.37 -8.65
C LYS A 21 12.51 -0.61 -8.30
N LEU A 22 11.37 -0.48 -8.98
CA LEU A 22 10.30 -1.49 -8.93
C LEU A 22 10.84 -2.84 -9.44
N ILE A 23 10.62 -3.91 -8.66
CA ILE A 23 11.00 -5.27 -9.02
C ILE A 23 9.80 -6.04 -9.57
N ALA A 24 8.67 -5.99 -8.86
CA ALA A 24 7.43 -6.66 -9.24
C ALA A 24 6.23 -6.07 -8.47
N THR A 25 5.03 -6.25 -9.03
CA THR A 25 3.76 -6.05 -8.33
C THR A 25 2.98 -7.35 -8.31
N PHE A 26 2.20 -7.55 -7.25
CA PHE A 26 1.32 -8.70 -7.08
C PHE A 26 -0.04 -8.24 -6.59
N LYS A 27 -1.08 -8.98 -6.97
CA LYS A 27 -2.43 -8.82 -6.43
C LYS A 27 -2.90 -10.16 -5.90
N PHE A 28 -3.37 -10.16 -4.67
CA PHE A 28 -3.93 -11.32 -4.00
C PHE A 28 -5.36 -11.05 -3.60
N ASP A 29 -6.20 -12.07 -3.54
CA ASP A 29 -7.53 -11.91 -2.98
C ASP A 29 -7.47 -11.37 -1.55
N ALA A 30 -8.44 -10.54 -1.18
CA ALA A 30 -8.56 -9.98 0.18
C ALA A 30 -8.73 -11.07 1.25
N GLU A 31 -9.26 -12.23 0.86
CA GLU A 31 -9.35 -13.40 1.73
C GLU A 31 -8.03 -14.17 1.71
N LEU A 32 -7.30 -14.11 2.83
CA LEU A 32 -6.01 -14.77 3.01
C LEU A 32 -6.17 -16.27 3.27
N ASN A 33 -6.62 -17.00 2.24
CA ASN A 33 -6.63 -18.47 2.25
C ASN A 33 -5.21 -19.05 2.26
N HIS A 34 -5.08 -20.37 2.43
CA HIS A 34 -3.78 -21.04 2.52
C HIS A 34 -2.84 -20.75 1.34
N SER A 35 -3.36 -20.72 0.11
CA SER A 35 -2.55 -20.43 -1.09
C SER A 35 -1.98 -19.01 -1.08
N VAL A 36 -2.82 -18.04 -0.70
CA VAL A 36 -2.41 -16.64 -0.56
C VAL A 36 -1.38 -16.49 0.56
N VAL A 37 -1.62 -17.11 1.72
CA VAL A 37 -0.68 -17.09 2.85
C VAL A 37 0.67 -17.66 2.45
N ASP A 38 0.71 -18.80 1.74
CA ASP A 38 1.95 -19.41 1.27
C ASP A 38 2.73 -18.50 0.31
N ALA A 39 2.01 -17.79 -0.58
CA ALA A 39 2.62 -16.80 -1.47
C ALA A 39 3.19 -15.61 -0.69
N LEU A 40 2.44 -15.07 0.28
CA LEU A 40 2.87 -13.98 1.14
C LEU A 40 4.08 -14.36 2.00
N VAL A 41 4.12 -15.59 2.54
CA VAL A 41 5.26 -16.12 3.28
C VAL A 41 6.54 -16.11 2.43
N LYS A 42 6.45 -16.57 1.17
CA LYS A 42 7.59 -16.54 0.24
C LYS A 42 8.05 -15.12 -0.05
N ILE A 43 7.10 -14.21 -0.28
CA ILE A 43 7.41 -12.80 -0.55
C ILE A 43 8.05 -12.16 0.68
N PHE A 44 7.48 -12.32 1.87
CA PHE A 44 7.95 -11.63 3.08
C PHE A 44 9.32 -12.14 3.52
N LYS A 45 9.63 -13.44 3.34
CA LYS A 45 10.98 -13.98 3.55
C LYS A 45 12.03 -13.39 2.61
N SER A 46 11.62 -12.85 1.46
CA SER A 46 12.54 -12.29 0.46
C SER A 46 12.84 -10.80 0.66
N VAL A 47 12.12 -10.12 1.56
CA VAL A 47 12.30 -8.69 1.83
C VAL A 47 12.86 -8.46 3.22
N GLU A 48 13.60 -7.36 3.38
CA GLU A 48 14.13 -6.91 4.67
C GLU A 48 13.02 -6.30 5.53
N LYS A 49 12.06 -5.62 4.91
CA LYS A 49 11.00 -4.90 5.60
C LYS A 49 9.72 -4.78 4.78
N VAL A 50 8.59 -4.88 5.46
CA VAL A 50 7.24 -4.69 4.90
C VAL A 50 6.63 -3.39 5.45
N TYR A 51 6.24 -2.48 4.58
CA TYR A 51 5.49 -1.27 4.92
C TYR A 51 4.02 -1.49 4.60
N ILE A 52 3.17 -1.38 5.61
CA ILE A 52 1.73 -1.65 5.52
C ILE A 52 1.00 -0.34 5.80
N GLU A 53 0.12 0.10 4.91
CA GLU A 53 -0.72 1.28 5.19
C GLU A 53 -1.56 1.04 6.45
N ASP A 54 -1.44 1.95 7.42
CA ASP A 54 -2.14 1.89 8.68
C ASP A 54 -3.60 2.32 8.53
N GLN A 55 -4.47 1.72 9.33
CA GLN A 55 -5.90 1.96 9.29
C GLN A 55 -6.26 3.13 10.19
N TYR A 56 -6.82 4.19 9.59
CA TYR A 56 -7.32 5.34 10.33
C TYR A 56 -8.79 5.17 10.69
N PHE A 57 -9.24 5.97 11.66
CA PHE A 57 -10.62 6.01 12.11
C PHE A 57 -11.57 6.15 10.90
N SER A 58 -12.28 5.07 10.59
CA SER A 58 -13.32 5.03 9.58
C SER A 58 -14.66 5.39 10.23
N GLN A 59 -15.53 6.09 9.49
CA GLN A 59 -16.91 6.33 9.93
C GLN A 59 -17.73 5.02 10.02
N ASN A 60 -17.28 3.94 9.38
CA ASN A 60 -17.93 2.64 9.39
C ASN A 60 -17.12 1.62 10.22
N ALA A 61 -17.68 1.19 11.35
CA ALA A 61 -17.06 0.24 12.27
C ALA A 61 -16.87 -1.16 11.68
N ASP A 62 -17.78 -1.62 10.81
CA ASP A 62 -17.67 -2.94 10.16
C ASP A 62 -16.52 -2.97 9.16
N THR A 63 -16.39 -1.90 8.36
CA THR A 63 -15.24 -1.70 7.46
C THR A 63 -13.94 -1.66 8.27
N LEU A 64 -13.90 -0.89 9.36
CA LEU A 64 -12.73 -0.80 10.22
C LEU A 64 -12.35 -2.18 10.78
N LYS A 65 -13.31 -2.94 11.31
CA LYS A 65 -13.07 -4.29 11.85
C LYS A 65 -12.46 -5.22 10.80
N LYS A 66 -12.96 -5.20 9.56
CA LYS A 66 -12.46 -6.05 8.47
C LYS A 66 -11.05 -5.64 8.03
N LEU A 67 -10.77 -4.34 7.91
CA LEU A 67 -9.45 -3.81 7.59
C LEU A 67 -8.42 -4.11 8.69
N SER A 68 -8.80 -3.95 9.96
CA SER A 68 -7.95 -4.29 11.09
C SER A 68 -7.64 -5.79 11.15
N ARG A 69 -8.58 -6.65 10.76
CA ARG A 69 -8.34 -8.09 10.63
C ARG A 69 -7.31 -8.40 9.55
N CYS A 70 -7.50 -7.88 8.33
CA CYS A 70 -6.55 -8.06 7.23
C CYS A 70 -5.15 -7.57 7.61
N THR A 71 -5.06 -6.38 8.21
CA THR A 71 -3.80 -5.80 8.70
C THR A 71 -3.16 -6.69 9.77
N GLY A 72 -3.95 -7.21 10.71
CA GLY A 72 -3.49 -8.13 11.74
C GLY A 72 -2.95 -9.45 11.18
N GLU A 73 -3.59 -10.00 10.15
CA GLU A 73 -3.12 -11.20 9.46
C GLU A 73 -1.78 -10.95 8.74
N LEU A 74 -1.63 -9.82 8.03
CA LEU A 74 -0.35 -9.42 7.41
C LEU A 74 0.78 -9.26 8.43
N ILE A 75 0.50 -8.63 9.57
CA ILE A 75 1.43 -8.53 10.71
C ILE A 75 1.81 -9.92 11.23
N GLY A 76 0.82 -10.81 11.38
CA GLY A 76 1.02 -12.19 11.82
C GLY A 76 1.97 -12.94 10.90
N ILE A 77 1.80 -12.80 9.58
CA ILE A 77 2.70 -13.40 8.59
C ILE A 77 4.12 -12.84 8.73
N CYS A 78 4.29 -11.52 8.84
CA CYS A 78 5.60 -10.90 9.04
C CYS A 78 6.32 -11.47 10.28
N LYS A 79 5.60 -11.57 11.41
CA LYS A 79 6.13 -12.13 12.66
C LYS A 79 6.51 -13.61 12.52
N MET A 80 5.67 -14.40 11.86
CA MET A 80 5.91 -15.83 11.62
C MET A 80 7.19 -16.08 10.82
N VAL A 81 7.53 -15.19 9.88
CA VAL A 81 8.73 -15.33 9.04
C VAL A 81 9.92 -14.49 9.50
N HIS A 82 9.81 -13.82 10.65
CA HIS A 82 10.82 -12.92 11.22
C HIS A 82 11.23 -11.76 10.30
N THR A 83 10.29 -11.24 9.50
CA THR A 83 10.50 -10.06 8.66
C THR A 83 10.05 -8.80 9.40
N GLU A 84 10.86 -7.74 9.39
CA GLU A 84 10.48 -6.47 9.98
C GLU A 84 9.26 -5.88 9.28
N TYR A 85 8.39 -5.21 10.03
CA TYR A 85 7.26 -4.48 9.45
C TYR A 85 7.11 -3.10 10.10
N GLU A 86 6.51 -2.17 9.37
CA GLU A 86 6.14 -0.84 9.86
C GLU A 86 4.76 -0.48 9.34
N LEU A 87 3.89 -0.02 10.26
CA LEU A 87 2.62 0.57 9.91
C LEU A 87 2.85 2.02 9.50
N VAL A 88 2.38 2.40 8.31
CA VAL A 88 2.60 3.70 7.71
C VAL A 88 1.30 4.45 7.58
N ALA A 89 1.21 5.60 8.24
CA ALA A 89 0.05 6.45 8.09
C ALA A 89 -0.15 6.90 6.62
N PRO A 90 -1.39 6.92 6.09
CA PRO A 90 -1.68 7.43 4.75
C PRO A 90 -1.15 8.84 4.56
N ALA A 91 -1.34 9.72 5.56
CA ALA A 91 -0.84 11.08 5.52
C ALA A 91 0.70 11.16 5.38
N THR A 92 1.44 10.22 5.98
CA THR A 92 2.91 10.21 5.95
C THR A 92 3.43 9.97 4.55
N TRP A 93 3.00 8.90 3.88
CA TRP A 93 3.50 8.60 2.54
C TRP A 93 2.89 9.53 1.48
N GLN A 94 1.60 9.90 1.62
CA GLN A 94 0.95 10.84 0.70
C GLN A 94 1.62 12.22 0.74
N SER A 95 2.03 12.69 1.93
CA SER A 95 2.73 13.97 2.05
C SER A 95 4.09 13.93 1.37
N ARG A 96 4.88 12.87 1.59
CA ARG A 96 6.19 12.70 0.93
C ARG A 96 6.07 12.51 -0.58
N ALA A 97 4.96 11.94 -1.06
CA ALA A 97 4.65 11.81 -2.47
C ALA A 97 4.14 13.11 -3.11
N GLY A 98 3.87 14.18 -2.35
CA GLY A 98 3.21 15.38 -2.85
C GLY A 98 1.74 15.16 -3.23
N LEU A 99 1.12 14.10 -2.72
CA LEU A 99 -0.29 13.72 -2.95
C LEU A 99 -1.21 14.14 -1.79
N TYR A 100 -0.66 14.72 -0.73
CA TYR A 100 -1.42 15.27 0.38
C TYR A 100 -1.87 16.69 0.05
N GLY A 101 -3.19 16.91 0.04
CA GLY A 101 -3.75 18.22 -0.32
C GLY A 101 -5.19 18.40 0.14
N LYS A 102 -5.57 19.66 0.35
CA LYS A 102 -6.97 20.02 0.60
C LYS A 102 -7.75 19.94 -0.70
N ARG A 103 -8.96 19.39 -0.63
CA ARG A 103 -9.92 19.42 -1.74
C ARG A 103 -10.20 20.88 -2.15
N PRO A 104 -10.07 21.24 -3.43
CA PRO A 104 -10.53 22.53 -3.94
C PRO A 104 -12.03 22.74 -3.65
N LYS A 105 -12.44 23.97 -3.33
CA LYS A 105 -13.83 24.26 -2.90
C LYS A 105 -14.86 24.02 -4.01
N ASP A 106 -14.44 24.08 -5.25
CA ASP A 106 -15.22 23.94 -6.48
C ASP A 106 -15.40 22.49 -6.95
N LEU A 107 -14.72 21.52 -6.32
CA LEU A 107 -14.81 20.11 -6.68
C LEU A 107 -15.74 19.33 -5.75
N THR A 108 -16.64 18.55 -6.36
CA THR A 108 -17.41 17.53 -5.66
C THR A 108 -16.49 16.42 -5.17
N ASP A 109 -16.92 15.66 -4.14
CA ASP A 109 -16.16 14.52 -3.62
C ASP A 109 -15.79 13.51 -4.71
N TYR A 110 -16.74 13.21 -5.59
CA TYR A 110 -16.51 12.31 -6.72
C TYR A 110 -15.42 12.81 -7.67
N LYS A 111 -15.50 14.09 -8.08
CA LYS A 111 -14.51 14.69 -8.99
C LYS A 111 -13.13 14.78 -8.34
N TRP A 112 -13.08 15.14 -7.06
CA TRP A 112 -11.85 15.18 -6.28
C TRP A 112 -11.19 13.81 -6.17
N LYS A 113 -11.95 12.77 -5.81
CA LYS A 113 -11.45 11.39 -5.74
C LYS A 113 -10.86 10.95 -7.08
N LYS A 114 -11.58 11.17 -8.18
CA LYS A 114 -11.11 10.82 -9.53
C LYS A 114 -9.81 11.54 -9.89
N LEU A 115 -9.70 12.83 -9.58
CA LEU A 115 -8.49 13.62 -9.79
C LEU A 115 -7.32 13.08 -8.97
N LYS A 116 -7.52 12.86 -7.65
CA LYS A 116 -6.49 12.31 -6.76
C LYS A 116 -5.98 10.95 -7.25
N ASN A 117 -6.88 10.06 -7.65
CA ASN A 117 -6.51 8.76 -8.20
C ASN A 117 -5.68 8.88 -9.48
N SER A 118 -6.06 9.80 -10.38
CA SER A 118 -5.28 10.05 -11.61
C SER A 118 -3.88 10.61 -11.33
N MET A 119 -3.73 11.45 -10.30
CA MET A 119 -2.44 11.97 -9.86
C MET A 119 -1.58 10.86 -9.25
N LEU A 120 -2.19 10.00 -8.43
CA LEU A 120 -1.53 8.84 -7.83
C LEU A 120 -0.99 7.89 -8.90
N ILE A 121 -1.82 7.48 -9.86
CA ILE A 121 -1.40 6.57 -10.94
C ILE A 121 -0.26 7.20 -11.76
N LYS A 122 -0.35 8.48 -12.12
CA LYS A 122 0.72 9.20 -12.83
C LYS A 122 2.02 9.27 -12.03
N ALA A 123 1.93 9.52 -10.73
CA ALA A 123 3.09 9.58 -9.84
C ALA A 123 3.76 8.21 -9.73
N ALA A 124 2.97 7.16 -9.50
CA ALA A 124 3.43 5.78 -9.47
C ALA A 124 4.13 5.39 -10.78
N ALA A 125 3.50 5.66 -11.93
CA ALA A 125 4.06 5.34 -13.23
C ALA A 125 5.41 6.02 -13.49
N LYS A 126 5.53 7.28 -13.08
CA LYS A 126 6.77 8.05 -13.21
C LYS A 126 7.91 7.46 -12.40
N VAL A 127 7.66 7.01 -11.17
CA VAL A 127 8.72 6.50 -10.28
C VAL A 127 9.07 5.05 -10.58
N SER A 128 8.10 4.24 -10.98
CA SER A 128 8.31 2.81 -11.28
C SER A 128 8.79 2.55 -12.70
N ASN A 129 8.65 3.51 -13.62
CA ASN A 129 8.81 3.29 -15.06
C ASN A 129 7.95 2.11 -15.57
N SER A 130 6.72 2.02 -15.05
CA SER A 130 5.70 1.04 -15.41
C SER A 130 4.34 1.72 -15.47
N ASP A 131 3.32 1.07 -16.04
CA ASP A 131 1.95 1.59 -16.04
C ASP A 131 1.11 0.81 -15.00
N PRO A 132 0.83 1.38 -13.81
CA PRO A 132 0.00 0.72 -12.80
C PRO A 132 -1.42 0.49 -13.32
N VAL A 133 -1.99 -0.68 -13.03
CA VAL A 133 -3.32 -1.05 -13.55
C VAL A 133 -4.44 -0.26 -12.88
N ASP A 134 -4.30 0.04 -11.59
CA ASP A 134 -5.31 0.74 -10.80
C ASP A 134 -4.71 1.52 -9.62
N GLU A 135 -5.61 2.16 -8.86
CA GLU A 135 -5.29 2.94 -7.66
C GLU A 135 -4.63 2.09 -6.57
N ASP A 136 -5.05 0.84 -6.40
CA ASP A 136 -4.60 -0.03 -5.32
C ASP A 136 -3.13 -0.46 -5.59
N GLU A 137 -2.79 -0.80 -6.83
CA GLU A 137 -1.41 -1.04 -7.26
C GLU A 137 -0.54 0.22 -7.18
N ALA A 138 -1.07 1.36 -7.61
CA ALA A 138 -0.36 2.63 -7.55
C ALA A 138 -0.05 3.04 -6.08
N SER A 139 -0.98 2.82 -5.15
CA SER A 139 -0.74 3.01 -3.71
C SER A 139 0.41 2.13 -3.22
N ALA A 140 0.38 0.83 -3.50
CA ALA A 140 1.43 -0.11 -3.08
C ALA A 140 2.81 0.30 -3.61
N ILE A 141 2.91 0.68 -4.89
CA ILE A 141 4.13 1.21 -5.51
C ILE A 141 4.61 2.46 -4.79
N MET A 142 3.73 3.44 -4.55
CA MET A 142 4.11 4.69 -3.92
C MET A 142 4.53 4.52 -2.46
N ILE A 143 3.86 3.64 -1.71
CA ILE A 143 4.27 3.28 -0.34
C ILE A 143 5.68 2.70 -0.37
N ALA A 144 5.95 1.71 -1.23
CA ALA A 144 7.28 1.12 -1.35
C ALA A 144 8.33 2.17 -1.75
N TYR A 145 8.09 2.93 -2.82
CA TYR A 145 9.01 3.95 -3.30
C TYR A 145 9.33 4.98 -2.21
N VAL A 146 8.32 5.63 -1.64
CA VAL A 146 8.49 6.71 -0.67
C VAL A 146 9.20 6.25 0.59
N MET A 147 8.95 5.01 1.02
CA MET A 147 9.56 4.44 2.22
C MET A 147 10.97 3.89 1.94
N SER A 148 11.32 3.62 0.68
CA SER A 148 12.70 3.29 0.28
C SER A 148 13.63 4.50 0.31
N VAL A 149 13.11 5.70 0.03
CA VAL A 149 13.92 6.92 0.01
C VAL A 149 14.20 7.35 1.44
N LYS A 150 15.47 7.25 1.86
CA LYS A 150 15.92 7.79 3.15
C LYS A 150 15.61 9.29 3.18
N LYS A 151 14.99 9.78 4.26
CA LYS A 151 14.94 11.22 4.53
C LYS A 151 16.38 11.74 4.54
N CYS A 152 16.74 12.63 3.61
CA CYS A 152 17.83 13.56 3.88
C CYS A 152 17.40 14.35 5.12
N LYS A 153 18.04 14.07 6.25
CA LYS A 153 17.90 14.87 7.47
C LYS A 153 18.63 16.19 7.27
#